data_AF-A0A813WJA7-F1
#
_entry.id   AF-A0A813WJA7-F1
#
_cell.length_a   1.000
_cell.length_b   1.000
_cell.length_c   1.000
_cell.angle_alpha   90.00
_cell.angle_beta   90.00
_cell.angle_gamma   90.00
#
_symmetry.space_group_name_H-M   'P 1'
#
loop_
_entity.id
_entity.type
_entity.pdbx_description
1 polymer ?
#
loop_
_entity_poly.entity_id
_entity_poly.type
_entity_poly.pdbx_seq_one_letter_code
_entity_poly.pdbx_strand_id
1 'polypeptide(L)'
;MAFNNYCSKLCMQYRHRRRRYFLLNLFVITLCLCAIFPFKYHIFQLSPSKPLPRNSSFSDLLRKEMTLNCTGDPLTTWCAAEMKYCNSSLLIYKNLFFLTRSAILQTIHAEGKRVGGEQIQAVLNQAENDEYFHFKKDFLQIPCNASLPRGITLQYHLSKILSSITSYQTSANADLIVNESTIAVNRHDYANIYHTMTDLYTAYILCRFFQRDPKSVRILFLDAHPHGNLDVYWSKLFHSYSRLGHLKKYSKILYHEIIWAQPQAQSDIDVQRHRKQTPSFFADFRQHMLKQFHADSTATRTVNCESLQIFYLGRRNYVAHPRNPSGKVTRQLPNEKQVLETLQKKFSGYSKLNFTYNYFEQLPIEEQLQTIARTDVFIGMHGAGLTYVTMLKPNRALVELSGPSWQSQDHFQQLAIINQVRYRQCAIQDESPTVAEKIFDCTKEKVLELCPSIMT
;
A
#
# COMPACT_ATOMS: atom_id res chain seq x y z
N MET A 1 67.08 14.68 40.18
CA MET A 1 66.46 15.27 38.96
C MET A 1 66.60 14.38 37.71
N ALA A 2 66.47 13.05 37.80
CA ALA A 2 66.54 12.15 36.63
C ALA A 2 65.30 11.26 36.42
N PHE A 3 64.36 11.21 37.38
CA PHE A 3 63.17 10.35 37.30
C PHE A 3 61.93 11.03 36.68
N ASN A 4 61.84 12.36 36.66
CA ASN A 4 60.68 13.08 36.13
C ASN A 4 60.68 13.28 34.60
N ASN A 5 61.82 13.07 33.92
CA ASN A 5 61.92 13.26 32.46
C ASN A 5 61.58 12.01 31.63
N TYR A 6 61.48 10.83 32.27
CA TYR A 6 61.14 9.58 31.56
C TYR A 6 59.63 9.37 31.45
N CYS A 7 58.86 9.74 32.48
CA CYS A 7 57.39 9.63 32.48
C CYS A 7 56.70 10.60 31.49
N SER A 8 57.24 11.81 31.27
CA SER A 8 56.60 12.77 30.35
C SER A 8 56.76 12.39 28.87
N LYS A 9 57.90 11.77 28.50
CA LYS A 9 58.15 11.27 27.13
C LYS A 9 57.28 10.05 26.78
N LEU A 10 57.08 9.12 27.71
CA LEU A 10 56.20 7.97 27.52
C LEU A 10 54.72 8.39 27.41
N CYS A 11 54.28 9.38 28.19
CA CYS A 11 52.89 9.86 28.15
C CYS A 11 52.58 10.66 26.86
N MET A 12 53.56 11.40 26.32
CA MET A 12 53.42 12.06 25.01
C MET A 12 53.42 11.08 23.83
N GLN A 13 54.27 10.04 23.84
CA GLN A 13 54.24 8.99 22.81
C GLN A 13 52.94 8.18 22.83
N TYR A 14 52.35 7.93 24.01
CA TYR A 14 51.07 7.23 24.14
C TYR A 14 49.89 8.07 23.63
N ARG A 15 49.87 9.39 23.89
CA ARG A 15 48.86 10.32 23.35
C ARG A 15 48.95 10.47 21.83
N HIS A 16 50.15 10.49 21.25
CA HIS A 16 50.32 10.54 19.79
C HIS A 16 49.90 9.25 19.08
N ARG A 17 50.17 8.08 19.68
CA ARG A 17 49.67 6.79 19.16
C ARG A 17 48.15 6.71 19.21
N ARG A 18 47.50 7.10 20.32
CA ARG A 18 46.03 7.08 20.44
C ARG A 18 45.33 8.01 19.45
N ARG A 19 45.88 9.21 19.18
CA ARG A 19 45.37 10.12 18.15
C ARG A 19 45.52 9.56 16.73
N ARG A 20 46.64 8.89 16.43
CA ARG A 20 46.82 8.21 15.14
C ARG A 20 45.83 7.06 14.95
N TYR A 21 45.61 6.22 15.96
CA TYR A 21 44.60 5.15 15.89
C TYR A 21 43.16 5.67 15.83
N PHE A 22 42.84 6.78 16.51
CA PHE A 22 41.52 7.39 16.42
C PHE A 22 41.25 8.00 15.04
N LEU A 23 42.23 8.69 14.45
CA LEU A 23 42.12 9.22 13.09
C LEU A 23 42.11 8.11 12.03
N LEU A 24 42.86 7.03 12.22
CA LEU A 24 42.83 5.86 11.33
C LEU A 24 41.47 5.15 11.40
N ASN A 25 40.90 4.99 12.59
CA ASN A 25 39.56 4.40 12.77
C ASN A 25 38.46 5.31 12.22
N LEU A 26 38.57 6.64 12.37
CA LEU A 26 37.63 7.57 11.78
C LEU A 26 37.72 7.55 10.24
N PHE A 27 38.93 7.43 9.68
CA PHE A 27 39.14 7.30 8.23
C PHE A 27 38.60 5.97 7.68
N VAL A 28 38.79 4.86 8.39
CA VAL A 28 38.23 3.54 8.02
C VAL A 28 36.71 3.53 8.14
N ILE A 29 36.12 4.14 9.18
CA ILE A 29 34.66 4.27 9.32
C ILE A 29 34.09 5.16 8.20
N THR A 30 34.78 6.24 7.83
CA THR A 30 34.35 7.13 6.74
C THR A 30 34.48 6.44 5.37
N LEU A 31 35.54 5.67 5.14
CA LEU A 31 35.70 4.83 3.93
C LEU A 31 34.65 3.71 3.87
N CYS A 32 34.31 3.06 4.99
CA CYS A 32 33.24 2.07 5.04
C CYS A 32 31.87 2.71 4.80
N LEU A 33 31.59 3.90 5.35
CA LEU A 33 30.33 4.61 5.08
C LEU A 33 30.26 5.10 3.62
N CYS A 34 31.37 5.58 3.04
CA CYS A 34 31.45 5.97 1.63
C CYS A 34 31.43 4.78 0.65
N ALA A 35 31.79 3.57 1.08
CA ALA A 35 31.70 2.35 0.27
C ALA A 35 30.33 1.65 0.39
N ILE A 36 29.64 1.80 1.52
CA ILE A 36 28.32 1.20 1.77
C ILE A 36 27.17 2.08 1.24
N PHE A 37 27.33 3.41 1.24
CA PHE A 37 26.28 4.33 0.74
C PHE A 37 25.99 4.28 -0.79
N PRO A 38 26.96 4.10 -1.70
CA PRO A 38 26.64 3.98 -3.12
C PRO A 38 25.98 2.62 -3.44
N PHE A 39 26.13 1.61 -2.58
CA PHE A 39 25.58 0.28 -2.85
C PHE A 39 24.06 0.17 -2.61
N LYS A 40 23.48 1.00 -1.73
CA LYS A 40 22.01 1.06 -1.55
C LYS A 40 21.30 1.97 -2.56
N TYR A 41 22.01 2.89 -3.21
CA TYR A 41 21.40 3.78 -4.22
C TYR A 41 21.35 3.17 -5.63
N HIS A 42 22.00 2.01 -5.85
CA HIS A 42 22.05 1.34 -7.15
C HIS A 42 21.05 0.18 -7.35
N ILE A 43 20.17 -0.09 -6.39
CA ILE A 43 19.17 -1.19 -6.50
C ILE A 43 17.83 -0.72 -7.14
N PHE A 44 17.69 0.56 -7.48
CA PHE A 44 16.48 1.09 -8.15
C PHE A 44 16.71 1.67 -9.56
N GLN A 45 17.85 1.36 -10.19
CA GLN A 45 17.98 1.64 -11.62
C GLN A 45 17.34 0.53 -12.43
N LEU A 46 16.36 0.90 -13.25
CA LEU A 46 15.84 0.10 -14.36
C LEU A 46 17.02 -0.58 -15.05
N SER A 47 17.13 -1.91 -14.96
CA SER A 47 18.07 -2.62 -15.83
C SER A 47 17.71 -2.27 -17.28
N PRO A 48 18.68 -1.87 -18.12
CA PRO A 48 18.41 -1.63 -19.52
C PRO A 48 17.94 -2.94 -20.14
N SER A 49 16.69 -2.97 -20.59
CA SER A 49 16.16 -4.09 -21.35
C SER A 49 16.98 -4.24 -22.64
N LYS A 50 17.29 -5.49 -23.00
CA LYS A 50 17.93 -5.81 -24.27
C LYS A 50 17.13 -5.17 -25.41
N PRO A 51 17.77 -4.51 -26.39
CA PRO A 51 17.05 -3.99 -27.55
C PRO A 51 16.43 -5.15 -28.33
N LEU A 52 15.10 -5.15 -28.45
CA LEU A 52 14.38 -6.03 -29.38
C LEU A 52 14.58 -5.53 -30.82
N PRO A 53 14.52 -6.43 -31.81
CA PRO A 53 14.81 -6.12 -33.20
C PRO A 53 13.83 -5.07 -33.76
N ARG A 54 14.38 -4.13 -34.54
CA ARG A 54 13.76 -2.91 -35.07
C ARG A 54 12.53 -3.08 -35.97
N ASN A 55 11.99 -4.28 -36.17
CA ASN A 55 10.98 -4.55 -37.21
C ASN A 55 9.79 -5.39 -36.70
N SER A 56 9.09 -4.95 -35.65
CA SER A 56 7.70 -5.39 -35.44
C SER A 56 6.77 -4.32 -36.03
N SER A 57 6.03 -4.65 -37.08
CA SER A 57 5.10 -3.73 -37.70
C SER A 57 4.00 -3.33 -36.72
N PHE A 58 3.52 -2.08 -36.82
CA PHE A 58 2.42 -1.55 -36.00
C PHE A 58 1.15 -2.46 -36.02
N SER A 59 0.94 -3.17 -37.13
CA SER A 59 -0.16 -4.13 -37.31
C SER A 59 -0.03 -5.42 -36.50
N ASP A 60 1.18 -5.85 -36.13
CA ASP A 60 1.38 -7.11 -35.40
C ASP A 60 1.07 -6.98 -33.89
N LEU A 61 1.26 -5.79 -33.33
CA LEU A 61 0.97 -5.47 -31.93
C LEU A 61 -0.54 -5.36 -31.63
N LEU A 62 -1.36 -5.06 -32.63
CA LEU A 62 -2.81 -4.89 -32.49
C LEU A 62 -3.60 -6.20 -32.61
N ARG A 63 -3.01 -7.29 -33.13
CA ARG A 63 -3.74 -8.49 -33.56
C ARG A 63 -3.95 -9.58 -32.52
N LYS A 64 -3.21 -9.61 -31.41
CA LYS A 64 -3.43 -10.66 -30.41
C LYS A 64 -4.66 -10.33 -29.58
N GLU A 65 -5.75 -11.06 -29.79
CA GLU A 65 -6.92 -11.01 -28.91
C GLU A 65 -6.46 -11.25 -27.48
N MET A 66 -6.93 -10.40 -26.57
CA MET A 66 -6.57 -10.46 -25.17
C MET A 66 -7.59 -11.32 -24.46
N THR A 67 -7.12 -12.42 -23.87
CA THR A 67 -7.96 -13.25 -23.03
C THR A 67 -8.26 -12.52 -21.72
N LEU A 68 -9.52 -12.16 -21.52
CA LEU A 68 -10.01 -11.57 -20.29
C LEU A 68 -10.50 -12.66 -19.34
N ASN A 69 -10.40 -12.44 -18.03
CA ASN A 69 -11.14 -13.23 -17.07
C ASN A 69 -12.50 -12.57 -16.81
N CYS A 70 -13.58 -13.22 -17.21
CA CYS A 70 -14.94 -12.70 -17.10
C CYS A 70 -15.79 -13.41 -16.04
N THR A 71 -15.15 -14.18 -15.14
CA THR A 71 -15.86 -14.99 -14.14
C THR A 71 -15.87 -14.31 -12.77
N GLY A 72 -17.06 -14.21 -12.18
CA GLY A 72 -17.26 -13.71 -10.83
C GLY A 72 -17.47 -12.20 -10.76
N ASP A 73 -17.89 -11.75 -9.58
CA ASP A 73 -18.16 -10.35 -9.27
C ASP A 73 -16.87 -9.64 -8.83
N PRO A 74 -16.46 -8.50 -9.43
CA PRO A 74 -17.17 -7.67 -10.42
C PRO A 74 -16.86 -7.97 -11.90
N LEU A 75 -15.94 -8.90 -12.19
CA LEU A 75 -15.33 -9.10 -13.52
C LEU A 75 -16.36 -9.38 -14.63
N THR A 76 -17.39 -10.17 -14.33
CA THR A 76 -18.49 -10.46 -15.29
C THR A 76 -19.15 -9.16 -15.76
N THR A 77 -19.37 -8.19 -14.86
CA THR A 77 -19.98 -6.90 -15.20
C THR A 77 -19.05 -6.02 -16.02
N TRP A 78 -17.73 -6.16 -15.85
CA TRP A 78 -16.75 -5.43 -16.65
C TRP A 78 -16.69 -5.95 -18.09
N CYS A 79 -16.71 -7.28 -18.28
CA CYS A 79 -16.74 -7.87 -19.62
C CYS A 79 -18.03 -7.55 -20.38
N ALA A 80 -19.18 -7.51 -19.70
CA ALA A 80 -20.45 -7.19 -20.32
C ALA A 80 -20.57 -5.72 -20.80
N ALA A 81 -19.67 -4.84 -20.35
CA ALA A 81 -19.72 -3.40 -20.62
C ALA A 81 -18.39 -2.88 -21.20
N GLU A 82 -17.86 -3.59 -22.22
CA GLU A 82 -16.66 -3.18 -22.97
C GLU A 82 -17.03 -2.24 -24.13
N MET A 83 -16.27 -1.16 -24.28
CA MET A 83 -16.32 -0.28 -25.44
C MET A 83 -14.94 -0.19 -26.09
N LYS A 84 -14.88 -0.42 -27.41
CA LYS A 84 -13.63 -0.44 -28.19
C LYS A 84 -13.54 0.77 -29.11
N TYR A 85 -12.40 1.43 -29.11
CA TYR A 85 -12.11 2.57 -29.97
C TYR A 85 -10.72 2.44 -30.61
N CYS A 86 -10.50 3.15 -31.72
CA CYS A 86 -9.20 3.27 -32.37
C CYS A 86 -8.53 1.91 -32.66
N ASN A 87 -9.26 0.99 -33.30
CA ASN A 87 -8.79 -0.37 -33.57
C ASN A 87 -8.30 -1.10 -32.31
N SER A 88 -9.02 -0.96 -31.20
CA SER A 88 -8.69 -1.53 -29.88
C SER A 88 -7.46 -0.93 -29.20
N SER A 89 -6.99 0.23 -29.65
CA SER A 89 -5.94 0.99 -28.96
C SER A 89 -6.45 1.70 -27.71
N LEU A 90 -7.78 1.85 -27.58
CA LEU A 90 -8.46 2.28 -26.36
C LEU A 90 -9.64 1.32 -26.10
N LEU A 91 -9.63 0.68 -24.93
CA LEU A 91 -10.70 -0.19 -24.44
C LEU A 91 -11.21 0.35 -23.11
N ILE A 92 -12.50 0.63 -23.00
CA ILE A 92 -13.12 1.15 -21.78
C ILE A 92 -14.05 0.09 -21.19
N TYR A 93 -13.97 -0.11 -19.88
CA TYR A 93 -14.75 -1.12 -19.18
C TYR A 93 -15.67 -0.45 -18.15
N LYS A 94 -16.99 -0.65 -18.29
CA LYS A 94 -18.04 -0.17 -17.37
C LYS A 94 -17.99 1.34 -17.06
N ASN A 95 -17.38 2.14 -17.92
CA ASN A 95 -17.08 3.56 -17.63
C ASN A 95 -16.32 3.76 -16.30
N LEU A 96 -15.45 2.80 -15.96
CA LEU A 96 -14.84 2.70 -14.64
C LEU A 96 -13.31 2.75 -14.69
N PHE A 97 -12.73 2.05 -15.66
CA PHE A 97 -11.30 2.04 -15.97
C PHE A 97 -11.13 1.80 -17.47
N PHE A 98 -9.92 1.99 -17.99
CA PHE A 98 -9.65 1.75 -19.40
C PHE A 98 -8.22 1.24 -19.64
N LEU A 99 -8.02 0.58 -20.77
CA LEU A 99 -6.74 0.13 -21.28
C LEU A 99 -6.38 0.93 -22.52
N THR A 100 -5.13 1.35 -22.63
CA THR A 100 -4.56 1.86 -23.87
C THR A 100 -3.38 1.02 -24.33
N ARG A 101 -3.27 0.81 -25.65
CA ARG A 101 -2.18 0.07 -26.29
C ARG A 101 -1.33 0.99 -27.15
N SER A 102 -0.02 0.74 -27.15
CA SER A 102 0.97 1.56 -27.85
C SER A 102 0.79 3.06 -27.53
N ALA A 103 0.56 3.36 -26.25
CA ALA A 103 0.23 4.70 -25.82
C ALA A 103 1.50 5.51 -25.53
N ILE A 104 1.55 6.75 -25.99
CA ILE A 104 2.67 7.66 -25.71
C ILE A 104 2.25 8.61 -24.60
N LEU A 105 3.02 8.61 -23.53
CA LEU A 105 2.92 9.57 -22.47
C LEU A 105 3.86 10.75 -22.76
N GLN A 106 3.31 11.96 -22.90
CA GLN A 106 4.08 13.18 -23.04
C GLN A 106 4.17 13.89 -21.70
N THR A 107 5.25 13.62 -20.97
CA THR A 107 5.37 13.99 -19.55
C THR A 107 5.36 15.49 -19.30
N ILE A 108 5.73 16.30 -20.31
CA ILE A 108 5.72 17.76 -20.27
C ILE A 108 4.31 18.32 -20.04
N HIS A 109 3.27 17.56 -20.42
CA HIS A 109 1.86 17.96 -20.30
C HIS A 109 1.23 17.50 -18.97
N ALA A 110 2.01 16.94 -18.05
CA ALA A 110 1.60 16.73 -16.66
C ALA A 110 2.16 17.86 -15.80
N GLU A 111 1.36 18.89 -15.52
CA GLU A 111 1.79 20.07 -14.75
C GLU A 111 1.56 19.87 -13.25
N GLY A 112 2.56 20.16 -12.42
CA GLY A 112 2.42 20.07 -10.96
C GLY A 112 3.62 20.67 -10.26
N LYS A 113 3.46 21.08 -9.00
CA LYS A 113 4.51 21.76 -8.25
C LYS A 113 5.54 20.82 -7.64
N ARG A 114 5.16 19.56 -7.43
CA ARG A 114 5.99 18.54 -6.78
C ARG A 114 6.41 17.47 -7.76
N VAL A 115 7.51 16.82 -7.42
CA VAL A 115 8.04 15.68 -8.15
C VAL A 115 7.41 14.39 -7.60
N GLY A 116 7.06 14.37 -6.31
CA GLY A 116 6.58 13.20 -5.60
C GLY A 116 7.75 12.33 -5.13
N GLY A 117 7.56 11.60 -4.02
CA GLY A 117 8.61 10.78 -3.43
C GLY A 117 9.61 11.53 -2.55
N GLU A 118 9.39 12.82 -2.30
CA GLU A 118 10.16 13.59 -1.32
C GLU A 118 10.03 12.97 0.08
N GLN A 119 11.04 13.13 0.93
CA GLN A 119 10.92 12.73 2.34
C GLN A 119 9.91 13.64 3.04
N ILE A 120 9.03 13.08 3.87
CA ILE A 120 7.93 13.82 4.53
C ILE A 120 8.47 15.04 5.30
N GLN A 121 9.62 14.91 5.96
CA GLN A 121 10.26 15.98 6.73
C GLN A 121 10.65 17.18 5.87
N ALA A 122 10.90 16.98 4.58
CA ALA A 122 11.26 18.04 3.63
C ALA A 122 10.03 18.78 3.06
N VAL A 123 8.82 18.26 3.28
CA VAL A 123 7.58 18.79 2.70
C VAL A 123 6.48 18.99 3.74
N LEU A 124 6.82 19.17 5.01
CA LEU A 124 5.83 19.48 6.05
C LEU A 124 5.01 20.73 5.68
N ASN A 125 3.71 20.70 5.98
CA ASN A 125 2.74 21.73 5.63
C ASN A 125 2.53 21.95 4.13
N GLN A 126 2.94 21.01 3.28
CA GLN A 126 2.61 21.02 1.86
C GLN A 126 1.09 21.07 1.64
N ALA A 127 0.65 21.91 0.70
CA ALA A 127 -0.75 22.00 0.33
C ALA A 127 -1.17 20.75 -0.46
N GLU A 128 -2.39 20.27 -0.25
CA GLU A 128 -2.94 19.09 -0.92
C GLU A 128 -2.90 19.22 -2.45
N ASN A 129 -3.25 20.40 -2.99
CA ASN A 129 -3.22 20.62 -4.44
C ASN A 129 -1.82 20.48 -5.06
N ASP A 130 -0.76 20.61 -4.27
CA ASP A 130 0.62 20.43 -4.74
C ASP A 130 0.99 18.94 -4.90
N GLU A 131 0.20 18.04 -4.32
CA GLU A 131 0.34 16.57 -4.36
C GLU A 131 -0.23 15.95 -5.66
N TYR A 132 -0.75 16.75 -6.59
CA TYR A 132 -1.41 16.25 -7.81
C TYR A 132 -0.93 16.95 -9.09
N PHE A 133 -0.89 16.17 -10.18
CA PHE A 133 -0.65 16.70 -11.53
C PHE A 133 -1.97 17.10 -12.22
N HIS A 134 -1.88 18.13 -13.05
CA HIS A 134 -2.89 18.58 -13.99
C HIS A 134 -2.48 18.12 -15.38
N PHE A 135 -3.30 17.28 -16.00
CA PHE A 135 -3.03 16.71 -17.32
C PHE A 135 -3.64 17.62 -18.39
N LYS A 136 -2.78 18.21 -19.22
CA LYS A 136 -3.20 19.01 -20.38
C LYS A 136 -3.45 18.11 -21.59
N LYS A 137 -4.16 18.65 -22.59
CA LYS A 137 -4.26 18.04 -23.91
C LYS A 137 -2.87 17.59 -24.39
N ASP A 138 -2.84 16.45 -25.09
CA ASP A 138 -1.63 15.80 -25.59
C ASP A 138 -0.79 15.05 -24.54
N PHE A 139 -1.17 15.06 -23.26
CA PHE A 139 -0.51 14.22 -22.25
C PHE A 139 -0.50 12.73 -22.62
N LEU A 140 -1.59 12.22 -23.20
CA LEU A 140 -1.70 10.85 -23.65
C LEU A 140 -2.00 10.83 -25.15
N GLN A 141 -1.17 10.14 -25.94
CA GLN A 141 -1.44 9.91 -27.35
C GLN A 141 -1.65 8.44 -27.61
N ILE A 142 -2.66 8.09 -28.41
CA ILE A 142 -2.93 6.71 -28.84
C ILE A 142 -2.96 6.64 -30.36
N PRO A 143 -2.62 5.49 -30.97
CA PRO A 143 -2.71 5.37 -32.39
C PRO A 143 -4.18 5.27 -32.81
N CYS A 144 -4.61 6.15 -33.70
CA CYS A 144 -6.00 6.19 -34.15
C CYS A 144 -6.12 6.78 -35.55
N ASN A 145 -6.80 6.06 -36.44
CA ASN A 145 -7.03 6.52 -37.81
C ASN A 145 -8.26 7.44 -37.93
N ALA A 146 -9.12 7.45 -36.91
CA ALA A 146 -10.35 8.22 -36.84
C ALA A 146 -10.29 9.28 -35.73
N SER A 147 -11.22 10.24 -35.75
CA SER A 147 -11.40 11.15 -34.64
C SER A 147 -11.84 10.40 -33.39
N LEU A 148 -11.27 10.79 -32.24
CA LEU A 148 -11.65 10.22 -30.95
C LEU A 148 -13.15 10.49 -30.69
N PRO A 149 -13.89 9.52 -30.12
CA PRO A 149 -15.30 9.70 -29.82
C PRO A 149 -15.48 10.86 -28.84
N ARG A 150 -16.41 11.77 -29.16
CA ARG A 150 -16.84 12.82 -28.24
C ARG A 150 -17.91 12.23 -27.31
N GLY A 151 -17.88 12.60 -26.02
CA GLY A 151 -18.92 12.21 -25.05
C GLY A 151 -18.66 10.96 -24.21
N ILE A 152 -17.43 10.46 -24.16
CA ILE A 152 -17.05 9.44 -23.17
C ILE A 152 -16.97 10.10 -21.79
N THR A 153 -17.84 9.69 -20.88
CA THR A 153 -17.87 10.19 -19.51
C THR A 153 -17.33 9.13 -18.56
N LEU A 154 -16.10 9.34 -18.08
CA LEU A 154 -15.58 8.63 -16.91
C LEU A 154 -15.72 9.50 -15.66
N GLN A 155 -15.76 8.88 -14.50
CA GLN A 155 -15.83 9.60 -13.24
C GLN A 155 -14.42 9.98 -12.73
N TYR A 156 -14.38 10.99 -11.85
CA TYR A 156 -13.17 11.39 -11.09
C TYR A 156 -11.95 11.71 -11.97
N HIS A 157 -10.76 11.24 -11.59
CA HIS A 157 -9.49 11.57 -12.22
C HIS A 157 -9.34 11.05 -13.65
N LEU A 158 -10.02 9.94 -13.98
CA LEU A 158 -9.94 9.35 -15.32
C LEU A 158 -10.59 10.22 -16.39
N SER A 159 -11.58 11.05 -16.02
CA SER A 159 -12.14 12.08 -16.94
C SER A 159 -11.07 13.04 -17.43
N LYS A 160 -10.16 13.46 -16.54
CA LYS A 160 -9.05 14.38 -16.86
C LYS A 160 -8.05 13.71 -17.80
N ILE A 161 -7.71 12.44 -17.55
CA ILE A 161 -6.82 11.67 -18.44
C ILE A 161 -7.47 11.50 -19.81
N LEU A 162 -8.73 11.06 -19.89
CA LEU A 162 -9.41 10.90 -21.18
C LEU A 162 -9.49 12.21 -21.96
N SER A 163 -9.75 13.32 -21.29
CA SER A 163 -9.80 14.64 -21.93
C SER A 163 -8.45 15.10 -22.50
N SER A 164 -7.36 14.48 -22.04
CA SER A 164 -6.03 14.75 -22.56
C SER A 164 -5.68 13.96 -23.83
N ILE A 165 -6.47 12.93 -24.18
CA ILE A 165 -6.11 11.99 -25.24
C ILE A 165 -6.13 12.67 -26.61
N THR A 166 -5.07 12.45 -27.37
CA THR A 166 -4.99 12.76 -28.79
C THR A 166 -4.56 11.56 -29.62
N SER A 167 -4.69 11.66 -30.93
CA SER A 167 -4.37 10.58 -31.87
C SER A 167 -3.05 10.82 -32.58
N TYR A 168 -2.29 9.77 -32.86
CA TYR A 168 -1.17 9.80 -33.80
C TYR A 168 -1.34 8.73 -34.89
N GLN A 169 -0.72 8.94 -36.06
CA GLN A 169 -0.92 8.11 -37.26
C GLN A 169 0.34 7.35 -37.71
N THR A 170 1.54 7.90 -37.47
CA THR A 170 2.82 7.32 -37.88
C THR A 170 3.61 6.77 -36.69
N SER A 171 4.67 5.99 -36.93
CA SER A 171 5.55 5.48 -35.87
C SER A 171 6.04 6.62 -34.98
N ALA A 172 5.75 6.52 -33.68
CA ALA A 172 6.18 7.54 -32.74
C ALA A 172 7.62 7.31 -32.28
N ASN A 173 8.42 8.37 -32.36
CA ASN A 173 9.70 8.41 -31.67
C ASN A 173 9.45 8.59 -30.16
N ALA A 174 10.07 7.74 -29.34
CA ALA A 174 9.96 7.76 -27.89
C ALA A 174 11.34 7.67 -27.25
N ASP A 175 11.55 8.44 -26.18
CA ASP A 175 12.82 8.48 -25.45
C ASP A 175 12.99 7.23 -24.57
N LEU A 176 11.87 6.64 -24.15
CA LEU A 176 11.79 5.42 -23.36
C LEU A 176 10.66 4.54 -23.89
N ILE A 177 10.92 3.23 -23.95
CA ILE A 177 9.92 2.22 -24.31
C ILE A 177 9.73 1.27 -23.13
N VAL A 178 8.48 1.09 -22.71
CA VAL A 178 8.07 0.19 -21.63
C VAL A 178 7.24 -0.93 -22.25
N ASN A 179 7.81 -2.14 -22.26
CA ASN A 179 7.20 -3.33 -22.85
C ASN A 179 6.27 -4.04 -21.86
N GLU A 180 6.54 -3.92 -20.57
CA GLU A 180 5.76 -4.57 -19.52
C GLU A 180 4.41 -3.88 -19.32
N SER A 181 3.37 -4.68 -19.08
CA SER A 181 2.05 -4.18 -18.69
C SER A 181 2.19 -3.26 -17.48
N THR A 182 1.63 -2.05 -17.59
CA THR A 182 1.69 -1.05 -16.53
C THR A 182 0.28 -0.72 -16.04
N ILE A 183 0.08 -0.65 -14.73
CA ILE A 183 -1.15 -0.11 -14.13
C ILE A 183 -0.84 1.29 -13.59
N ALA A 184 -1.51 2.29 -14.13
CA ALA A 184 -1.47 3.65 -13.63
C ALA A 184 -2.50 3.83 -12.52
N VAL A 185 -2.04 4.33 -11.37
CA VAL A 185 -2.83 4.51 -10.15
C VAL A 185 -2.70 5.96 -9.69
N ASN A 186 -3.82 6.58 -9.36
CA ASN A 186 -3.85 7.88 -8.67
C ASN A 186 -4.27 7.65 -7.22
N ARG A 187 -3.31 7.70 -6.29
CA ARG A 187 -3.57 7.43 -4.87
C ARG A 187 -4.18 8.68 -4.25
N HIS A 188 -5.32 8.57 -3.58
CA HIS A 188 -5.97 9.75 -2.96
C HIS A 188 -5.43 10.06 -1.55
N ASP A 189 -5.22 9.02 -0.74
CA ASP A 189 -4.67 9.13 0.61
C ASP A 189 -3.64 8.01 0.81
N TYR A 190 -2.41 8.30 0.36
CA TYR A 190 -1.29 7.36 0.33
C TYR A 190 -0.76 6.97 1.73
N ALA A 191 -1.10 7.74 2.76
CA ALA A 191 -0.61 7.53 4.13
C ALA A 191 -1.58 6.69 4.98
N ASN A 192 -2.80 6.48 4.49
CA ASN A 192 -3.84 5.76 5.19
C ASN A 192 -3.95 4.32 4.66
N ILE A 193 -3.78 3.35 5.55
CA ILE A 193 -3.76 1.92 5.19
C ILE A 193 -5.10 1.43 4.61
N TYR A 194 -6.23 2.03 5.00
CA TYR A 194 -7.55 1.70 4.43
C TYR A 194 -7.56 1.99 2.92
N HIS A 195 -7.21 3.23 2.59
CA HIS A 195 -7.13 3.77 1.24
C HIS A 195 -6.04 3.07 0.40
N THR A 196 -4.91 2.75 1.01
CA THR A 196 -3.88 1.95 0.34
C THR A 196 -4.35 0.53 0.03
N MET A 197 -5.08 -0.12 0.95
CA MET A 197 -5.56 -1.49 0.73
C MET A 197 -6.59 -1.55 -0.41
N THR A 198 -7.51 -0.58 -0.48
CA THR A 198 -8.49 -0.49 -1.58
C THR A 198 -7.83 -0.27 -2.93
N ASP A 199 -6.76 0.53 -3.00
CA ASP A 199 -5.94 0.74 -4.22
C ASP A 199 -5.14 -0.52 -4.60
N LEU A 200 -4.49 -1.18 -3.64
CA LEU A 200 -3.72 -2.41 -3.87
C LEU A 200 -4.61 -3.54 -4.39
N TYR A 201 -5.80 -3.73 -3.79
CA TYR A 201 -6.75 -4.73 -4.26
C TYR A 201 -7.26 -4.40 -5.66
N THR A 202 -7.53 -3.12 -5.95
CA THR A 202 -7.93 -2.66 -7.29
C THR A 202 -6.86 -2.99 -8.33
N ALA A 203 -5.59 -2.70 -8.07
CA ALA A 203 -4.51 -3.06 -8.98
C ALA A 203 -4.37 -4.59 -9.13
N TYR A 204 -4.49 -5.34 -8.03
CA TYR A 204 -4.42 -6.81 -8.08
C TYR A 204 -5.56 -7.43 -8.90
N ILE A 205 -6.81 -6.98 -8.70
CA ILE A 205 -7.95 -7.53 -9.44
C ILE A 205 -7.88 -7.15 -10.93
N LEU A 206 -7.31 -5.99 -11.29
CA LEU A 206 -7.01 -5.65 -12.68
C LEU A 206 -5.98 -6.61 -13.29
N CYS A 207 -4.94 -6.99 -12.55
CA CYS A 207 -4.04 -8.07 -13.01
C CYS A 207 -4.82 -9.36 -13.28
N ARG A 208 -5.73 -9.76 -12.39
CA ARG A 208 -6.55 -10.98 -12.59
C ARG A 208 -7.51 -10.85 -13.78
N PHE A 209 -8.14 -9.70 -13.96
CA PHE A 209 -9.05 -9.41 -15.07
C PHE A 209 -8.34 -9.51 -16.43
N PHE A 210 -7.15 -8.90 -16.54
CA PHE A 210 -6.33 -8.96 -17.75
C PHE A 210 -5.41 -10.19 -17.82
N GLN A 211 -5.56 -11.17 -16.92
CA GLN A 211 -4.75 -12.38 -16.86
C GLN A 211 -3.23 -12.11 -16.88
N ARG A 212 -2.79 -11.13 -16.09
CA ARG A 212 -1.39 -10.80 -15.87
C ARG A 212 -0.93 -11.35 -14.52
N ASP A 213 0.30 -11.86 -14.46
CA ASP A 213 0.96 -12.09 -13.18
C ASP A 213 1.25 -10.74 -12.53
N PRO A 214 0.78 -10.45 -11.30
CA PRO A 214 1.12 -9.22 -10.59
C PRO A 214 2.65 -8.94 -10.59
N LYS A 215 3.49 -9.98 -10.55
CA LYS A 215 4.95 -9.86 -10.55
C LYS A 215 5.59 -9.52 -11.89
N SER A 216 4.82 -9.54 -12.98
CA SER A 216 5.25 -9.00 -14.27
C SER A 216 4.71 -7.59 -14.55
N VAL A 217 3.85 -7.05 -13.68
CA VAL A 217 3.17 -5.76 -13.89
C VAL A 217 3.89 -4.64 -13.17
N ARG A 218 4.10 -3.51 -13.86
CA ARG A 218 4.64 -2.27 -13.29
C ARG A 218 3.50 -1.39 -12.77
N ILE A 219 3.77 -0.60 -11.75
CA ILE A 219 2.86 0.42 -11.25
C ILE A 219 3.39 1.80 -11.60
N LEU A 220 2.50 2.68 -12.08
CA LEU A 220 2.81 4.10 -12.32
C LEU A 220 1.93 4.95 -11.40
N PHE A 221 2.54 5.62 -10.42
CA PHE A 221 1.83 6.62 -9.63
C PHE A 221 1.66 7.91 -10.43
N LEU A 222 0.40 8.32 -10.57
CA LEU A 222 -0.02 9.56 -11.25
C LEU A 222 -0.11 10.75 -10.30
N ASP A 223 0.07 10.54 -9.00
CA ASP A 223 0.15 11.57 -7.98
C ASP A 223 1.59 12.02 -7.73
N ALA A 224 1.72 13.17 -7.06
CA ALA A 224 2.96 13.75 -6.58
C ALA A 224 3.05 13.72 -5.05
N HIS A 225 2.44 12.73 -4.39
CA HIS A 225 2.58 12.55 -2.95
C HIS A 225 4.04 12.28 -2.57
N PRO A 226 4.48 12.65 -1.35
CA PRO A 226 5.79 12.28 -0.86
C PRO A 226 5.96 10.77 -0.72
N HIS A 227 7.16 10.35 -0.31
CA HIS A 227 7.43 8.96 0.07
C HIS A 227 6.64 8.60 1.34
N GLY A 228 5.94 7.47 1.31
CA GLY A 228 5.17 6.97 2.45
C GLY A 228 5.64 5.57 2.88
N ASN A 229 5.43 5.23 4.16
CA ASN A 229 5.79 3.90 4.69
C ASN A 229 5.01 2.76 4.00
N LEU A 230 3.89 3.09 3.35
CA LEU A 230 3.03 2.14 2.65
C LEU A 230 3.47 1.90 1.19
N ASP A 231 4.45 2.66 0.66
CA ASP A 231 4.98 2.46 -0.70
C ASP A 231 5.56 1.04 -0.89
N VAL A 232 6.08 0.44 0.18
CA VAL A 232 6.69 -0.90 0.16
C VAL A 232 5.72 -2.01 -0.29
N TYR A 233 4.41 -1.85 -0.07
CA TYR A 233 3.42 -2.79 -0.57
C TYR A 233 3.48 -2.91 -2.09
N TRP A 234 3.65 -1.80 -2.79
CA TRP A 234 3.62 -1.78 -4.25
C TRP A 234 4.82 -2.52 -4.87
N SER A 235 6.02 -2.35 -4.32
CA SER A 235 7.21 -3.10 -4.78
C SER A 235 7.19 -4.56 -4.35
N LYS A 236 6.55 -4.88 -3.22
CA LYS A 236 6.41 -6.26 -2.75
C LYS A 236 5.31 -7.03 -3.46
N LEU A 237 4.21 -6.42 -3.87
CA LEU A 237 3.12 -7.12 -4.55
C LEU A 237 3.28 -7.20 -6.06
N PHE A 238 3.90 -6.18 -6.67
CA PHE A 238 4.03 -6.07 -8.12
C PHE A 238 5.49 -6.20 -8.56
N HIS A 239 5.78 -6.03 -9.86
CA HIS A 239 7.16 -6.04 -10.38
C HIS A 239 7.97 -4.88 -9.81
N SER A 240 7.42 -3.66 -9.90
CA SER A 240 8.03 -2.41 -9.46
C SER A 240 6.99 -1.30 -9.46
N TYR A 241 7.29 -0.16 -8.84
CA TYR A 241 6.54 1.07 -9.05
C TYR A 241 7.45 2.20 -9.52
N SER A 242 6.87 3.17 -10.22
CA SER A 242 7.51 4.41 -10.66
C SER A 242 6.57 5.59 -10.38
N ARG A 243 7.12 6.80 -10.31
CA ARG A 243 6.38 8.04 -10.06
C ARG A 243 6.44 8.91 -11.31
N LEU A 244 5.30 9.42 -11.75
CA LEU A 244 5.24 10.23 -12.97
C LEU A 244 6.21 11.42 -12.93
N GLY A 245 6.32 12.11 -11.79
CA GLY A 245 7.24 13.25 -11.67
C GLY A 245 8.71 12.88 -11.88
N HIS A 246 9.13 11.66 -11.54
CA HIS A 246 10.51 11.18 -11.79
C HIS A 246 10.74 10.84 -13.27
N LEU A 247 9.67 10.53 -14.00
CA LEU A 247 9.72 10.18 -15.41
C LEU A 247 9.76 11.41 -16.33
N LYS A 248 9.55 12.62 -15.79
CA LYS A 248 9.61 13.89 -16.54
C LYS A 248 10.97 14.20 -17.20
N LYS A 249 12.03 13.45 -16.87
CA LYS A 249 13.30 13.50 -17.60
C LYS A 249 13.21 12.96 -19.04
N TYR A 250 12.18 12.17 -19.34
CA TYR A 250 11.85 11.73 -20.70
C TYR A 250 10.68 12.56 -21.21
N SER A 251 10.79 13.16 -22.39
CA SER A 251 9.68 13.92 -22.98
C SER A 251 8.57 13.01 -23.48
N LYS A 252 8.93 11.87 -24.10
CA LYS A 252 8.00 10.89 -24.67
C LYS A 252 8.31 9.48 -24.18
N ILE A 253 7.31 8.81 -23.59
CA ILE A 253 7.43 7.43 -23.13
C ILE A 253 6.38 6.58 -23.84
N LEU A 254 6.81 5.58 -24.59
CA LEU A 254 5.92 4.61 -25.22
C LEU A 254 5.65 3.46 -24.27
N TYR A 255 4.38 3.27 -23.91
CA TYR A 255 3.89 2.10 -23.20
C TYR A 255 3.21 1.15 -24.20
N HIS A 256 3.66 -0.10 -24.27
CA HIS A 256 2.97 -1.11 -25.07
C HIS A 256 1.55 -1.37 -24.55
N GLU A 257 1.40 -1.41 -23.22
CA GLU A 257 0.12 -1.62 -22.55
C GLU A 257 0.10 -0.84 -21.23
N ILE A 258 -0.90 0.04 -21.07
CA ILE A 258 -1.15 0.76 -19.82
C ILE A 258 -2.64 0.72 -19.45
N ILE A 259 -2.91 0.24 -18.25
CA ILE A 259 -4.23 0.13 -17.63
C ILE A 259 -4.40 1.30 -16.68
N TRP A 260 -5.44 2.08 -16.86
CA TRP A 260 -5.75 3.26 -16.05
C TRP A 260 -6.76 2.89 -14.99
N ALA A 261 -6.29 2.65 -13.77
CA ALA A 261 -7.09 2.08 -12.70
C ALA A 261 -8.26 2.98 -12.29
N GLN A 262 -9.36 2.34 -11.90
CA GLN A 262 -10.51 3.02 -11.32
C GLN A 262 -10.11 3.80 -10.05
N PRO A 263 -10.83 4.88 -9.71
CA PRO A 263 -10.58 5.62 -8.49
C PRO A 263 -10.90 4.78 -7.25
N GLN A 264 -10.22 5.11 -6.15
CA GLN A 264 -10.29 4.38 -4.90
C GLN A 264 -11.70 4.19 -4.32
N ALA A 265 -12.56 5.21 -4.38
CA ALA A 265 -13.97 5.13 -3.93
C ALA A 265 -14.80 4.13 -4.76
N GLN A 266 -14.26 3.70 -5.90
CA GLN A 266 -14.81 2.68 -6.76
C GLN A 266 -14.11 1.33 -6.59
N SER A 267 -13.30 1.14 -5.54
CA SER A 267 -12.74 -0.17 -5.19
C SER A 267 -13.82 -1.12 -4.73
N ASP A 268 -13.69 -2.38 -5.09
CA ASP A 268 -14.62 -3.43 -4.72
C ASP A 268 -14.52 -3.86 -3.27
N ILE A 269 -13.52 -3.40 -2.52
CA ILE A 269 -13.47 -3.55 -1.06
C ILE A 269 -13.66 -2.22 -0.33
N ASP A 270 -14.12 -1.19 -1.05
CA ASP A 270 -14.53 0.06 -0.40
C ASP A 270 -15.84 -0.14 0.37
N VAL A 271 -15.89 0.39 1.59
CA VAL A 271 -16.99 0.25 2.54
C VAL A 271 -18.26 0.95 2.09
N GLN A 272 -18.16 1.97 1.23
CA GLN A 272 -19.34 2.63 0.65
C GLN A 272 -20.09 1.73 -0.33
N ARG A 273 -19.51 0.58 -0.72
CA ARG A 273 -20.14 -0.38 -1.63
C ARG A 273 -20.98 -1.46 -0.94
N HIS A 274 -21.23 -1.35 0.37
CA HIS A 274 -22.05 -2.25 1.20
C HIS A 274 -22.22 -3.67 0.62
N ARG A 275 -21.18 -4.49 0.78
CA ARG A 275 -21.16 -5.84 0.19
C ARG A 275 -21.68 -6.87 1.18
N LYS A 276 -22.52 -7.77 0.66
CA LYS A 276 -22.97 -8.96 1.40
C LYS A 276 -22.05 -10.17 1.22
N GLN A 277 -21.16 -10.12 0.22
CA GLN A 277 -20.33 -11.26 -0.17
C GLN A 277 -18.89 -10.82 -0.48
N THR A 278 -17.95 -11.75 -0.29
CA THR A 278 -16.55 -11.58 -0.67
C THR A 278 -16.44 -11.37 -2.20
N PRO A 279 -15.78 -10.30 -2.67
CA PRO A 279 -15.55 -10.11 -4.10
C PRO A 279 -14.50 -11.10 -4.63
N SER A 280 -14.53 -11.33 -5.93
CA SER A 280 -13.65 -12.31 -6.60
C SER A 280 -12.18 -12.01 -6.33
N PHE A 281 -11.39 -13.07 -6.16
CA PHE A 281 -9.95 -13.00 -5.90
C PHE A 281 -9.53 -12.28 -4.61
N PHE A 282 -10.44 -11.92 -3.70
CA PHE A 282 -10.04 -11.32 -2.42
C PHE A 282 -9.18 -12.29 -1.58
N ALA A 283 -9.57 -13.56 -1.52
CA ALA A 283 -8.78 -14.58 -0.83
C ALA A 283 -7.39 -14.77 -1.48
N ASP A 284 -7.32 -14.79 -2.82
CA ASP A 284 -6.06 -14.84 -3.55
C ASP A 284 -5.18 -13.60 -3.28
N PHE A 285 -5.78 -12.41 -3.26
CA PHE A 285 -5.09 -11.16 -2.96
C PHE A 285 -4.46 -11.18 -1.57
N ARG A 286 -5.23 -11.59 -0.56
CA ARG A 286 -4.75 -11.77 0.81
C ARG A 286 -3.57 -12.74 0.86
N GLN A 287 -3.70 -13.91 0.22
CA GLN A 287 -2.64 -14.91 0.19
C GLN A 287 -1.39 -14.42 -0.54
N HIS A 288 -1.57 -13.74 -1.67
CA HIS A 288 -0.47 -13.09 -2.39
C HIS A 288 0.26 -12.12 -1.46
N MET A 289 -0.46 -11.23 -0.77
CA MET A 289 0.15 -10.28 0.15
C MET A 289 0.94 -10.96 1.27
N LEU A 290 0.33 -11.89 2.00
CA LEU A 290 1.02 -12.58 3.10
C LEU A 290 2.28 -13.31 2.62
N LYS A 291 2.21 -13.97 1.46
CA LYS A 291 3.36 -14.67 0.86
C LYS A 291 4.50 -13.71 0.50
N GLN A 292 4.21 -12.56 -0.09
CA GLN A 292 5.23 -11.58 -0.50
C GLN A 292 5.98 -10.93 0.68
N PHE A 293 5.37 -10.97 1.87
CA PHE A 293 5.96 -10.49 3.11
C PHE A 293 6.41 -11.60 4.04
N HIS A 294 6.50 -12.85 3.55
CA HIS A 294 6.87 -14.02 4.37
C HIS A 294 6.07 -14.13 5.68
N ALA A 295 4.84 -13.60 5.67
CA ALA A 295 3.88 -13.68 6.75
C ALA A 295 2.95 -14.89 6.54
N ASP A 296 3.37 -15.84 5.69
CA ASP A 296 2.60 -17.03 5.37
C ASP A 296 2.45 -17.88 6.63
N SER A 297 1.24 -17.90 7.14
CA SER A 297 0.87 -18.89 8.13
C SER A 297 0.48 -20.14 7.33
N THR A 298 1.27 -21.20 7.43
CA THR A 298 0.85 -22.60 7.13
C THR A 298 -0.35 -23.06 7.97
N ALA A 299 -1.02 -22.13 8.66
CA ALA A 299 -2.04 -22.36 9.63
C ALA A 299 -3.34 -22.79 8.95
N THR A 300 -3.80 -23.93 9.46
CA THR A 300 -5.11 -24.49 9.23
C THR A 300 -6.20 -23.43 9.42
N ARG A 301 -7.28 -23.52 8.62
CA ARG A 301 -8.50 -22.73 8.84
C ARG A 301 -9.09 -22.95 10.24
N THR A 302 -8.81 -24.10 10.83
CA THR A 302 -9.28 -24.48 12.17
C THR A 302 -8.69 -23.56 13.24
N VAL A 303 -9.51 -23.23 14.22
CA VAL A 303 -9.09 -22.53 15.43
C VAL A 303 -8.36 -23.53 16.32
N ASN A 304 -7.21 -23.14 16.89
CA ASN A 304 -6.51 -23.95 17.89
C ASN A 304 -6.99 -23.56 19.29
N CYS A 305 -7.91 -24.35 19.86
CA CYS A 305 -8.44 -24.09 21.20
C CYS A 305 -7.48 -24.46 22.35
N GLU A 306 -6.27 -24.94 22.05
CA GLU A 306 -5.20 -25.11 23.04
C GLU A 306 -4.33 -23.86 23.19
N SER A 307 -4.38 -22.93 22.23
CA SER A 307 -3.63 -21.67 22.30
C SER A 307 -4.25 -20.63 21.37
N LEU A 308 -4.99 -19.67 21.95
CA LEU A 308 -5.52 -18.52 21.23
C LEU A 308 -4.64 -17.29 21.40
N GLN A 309 -4.37 -16.63 20.27
CA GLN A 309 -3.61 -15.39 20.21
C GLN A 309 -4.56 -14.18 20.16
N ILE A 310 -4.51 -13.34 21.19
CA ILE A 310 -5.26 -12.09 21.29
C ILE A 310 -4.28 -10.94 21.08
N PHE A 311 -4.55 -10.09 20.10
CA PHE A 311 -3.72 -8.94 19.79
C PHE A 311 -4.52 -7.64 19.88
N TYR A 312 -4.02 -6.70 20.66
CA TYR A 312 -4.54 -5.34 20.78
C TYR A 312 -3.65 -4.36 20.01
N LEU A 313 -4.23 -3.62 19.06
CA LEU A 313 -3.56 -2.53 18.36
C LEU A 313 -3.78 -1.20 19.10
N GLY A 314 -2.70 -0.70 19.70
CA GLY A 314 -2.64 0.62 20.31
C GLY A 314 -2.48 1.74 19.29
N ARG A 315 -2.57 2.98 19.76
CA ARG A 315 -2.42 4.18 18.91
C ARG A 315 -1.49 5.19 19.56
N ARG A 316 -0.43 5.60 18.87
CA ARG A 316 0.40 6.74 19.28
C ARG A 316 0.45 7.83 18.21
N ASN A 317 0.98 8.98 18.61
CA ASN A 317 1.25 10.07 17.69
C ASN A 317 2.48 9.73 16.83
N TYR A 318 2.35 9.93 15.51
CA TYR A 318 3.42 9.76 14.55
C TYR A 318 3.13 10.61 13.31
N VAL A 319 4.18 11.05 12.61
CA VAL A 319 4.04 11.87 11.41
C VAL A 319 3.92 10.96 10.19
N ALA A 320 2.70 10.77 9.69
CA ALA A 320 2.41 9.97 8.50
C ALA A 320 2.24 10.82 7.23
N HIS A 321 1.89 12.09 7.40
CA HIS A 321 1.38 12.95 6.34
C HIS A 321 1.92 14.39 6.52
N PRO A 322 2.39 15.07 5.46
CA PRO A 322 2.94 16.43 5.54
C PRO A 322 1.97 17.46 6.13
N ARG A 323 0.68 17.30 5.83
CA ARG A 323 -0.43 18.09 6.39
C ARG A 323 -0.77 17.82 7.86
N ASN A 324 -0.09 16.87 8.53
CA ASN A 324 -0.20 16.65 9.98
C ASN A 324 1.19 16.66 10.64
N PRO A 325 1.87 17.82 10.69
CA PRO A 325 3.23 17.92 11.24
C PRO A 325 3.30 17.58 12.74
N SER A 326 2.20 17.75 13.48
CA SER A 326 2.15 17.38 14.90
C SER A 326 2.18 15.87 15.14
N GLY A 327 1.85 15.08 14.10
CA GLY A 327 1.66 13.65 14.20
C GLY A 327 0.50 13.23 15.10
N LYS A 328 -0.37 14.16 15.52
CA LYS A 328 -1.46 13.87 16.45
C LYS A 328 -2.43 12.89 15.80
N VAL A 329 -2.66 11.76 16.48
CA VAL A 329 -3.65 10.75 16.10
C VAL A 329 -4.86 10.91 17.01
N THR A 330 -6.06 10.91 16.44
CA THR A 330 -7.32 11.01 17.20
C THR A 330 -7.68 9.69 17.87
N ARG A 331 -8.70 9.68 18.76
CA ARG A 331 -9.27 8.46 19.38
C ARG A 331 -8.22 7.60 20.11
N GLN A 332 -7.40 8.24 20.94
CA GLN A 332 -6.50 7.56 21.87
C GLN A 332 -7.19 7.46 23.24
N LEU A 333 -6.94 6.38 23.97
CA LEU A 333 -7.40 6.25 25.36
C LEU A 333 -6.44 7.02 26.28
N PRO A 334 -6.89 8.03 27.05
CA PRO A 334 -6.01 8.78 27.95
C PRO A 334 -5.30 7.88 28.99
N ASN A 335 -5.98 6.83 29.44
CA ASN A 335 -5.49 5.84 30.39
C ASN A 335 -5.06 4.51 29.73
N GLU A 336 -4.64 4.52 28.46
CA GLU A 336 -4.30 3.31 27.67
C GLU A 336 -3.36 2.36 28.44
N LYS A 337 -2.33 2.88 29.11
CA LYS A 337 -1.39 2.06 29.88
C LYS A 337 -2.10 1.22 30.96
N GLN A 338 -2.96 1.84 31.75
CA GLN A 338 -3.73 1.17 32.81
C GLN A 338 -4.71 0.14 32.24
N VAL A 339 -5.32 0.46 31.10
CA VAL A 339 -6.22 -0.46 30.38
C VAL A 339 -5.45 -1.71 29.94
N LEU A 340 -4.29 -1.53 29.29
CA LEU A 340 -3.45 -2.63 28.81
C LEU A 340 -2.93 -3.50 29.96
N GLU A 341 -2.47 -2.91 31.06
CA GLU A 341 -2.03 -3.64 32.26
C GLU A 341 -3.16 -4.47 32.87
N THR A 342 -4.36 -3.90 32.94
CA THR A 342 -5.56 -4.60 33.42
C THR A 342 -5.95 -5.77 32.52
N LEU A 343 -5.95 -5.57 31.20
CA LEU A 343 -6.25 -6.62 30.23
C LEU A 343 -5.22 -7.75 30.29
N GLN A 344 -3.93 -7.41 30.34
CA GLN A 344 -2.84 -8.38 30.47
C GLN A 344 -3.03 -9.25 31.72
N LYS A 345 -3.31 -8.63 32.88
CA LYS A 345 -3.54 -9.34 34.15
C LYS A 345 -4.77 -10.26 34.09
N LYS A 346 -5.86 -9.82 33.46
CA LYS A 346 -7.09 -10.64 33.34
C LYS A 346 -6.85 -11.84 32.42
N PHE A 347 -6.25 -11.64 31.25
CA PHE A 347 -6.01 -12.73 30.30
C PHE A 347 -4.93 -13.70 30.77
N SER A 348 -3.93 -13.26 31.55
CA SER A 348 -2.93 -14.16 32.14
C SER A 348 -3.52 -15.17 33.14
N GLY A 349 -4.75 -14.97 33.60
CA GLY A 349 -5.48 -15.95 34.40
C GLY A 349 -5.91 -17.22 33.64
N TYR A 350 -5.78 -17.23 32.31
CA TYR A 350 -6.19 -18.35 31.45
C TYR A 350 -4.99 -18.88 30.67
N SER A 351 -4.51 -20.08 30.99
CA SER A 351 -3.26 -20.63 30.44
C SER A 351 -3.25 -20.85 28.92
N LYS A 352 -4.43 -20.99 28.31
CA LYS A 352 -4.61 -21.19 26.86
C LYS A 352 -4.77 -19.89 26.08
N LEU A 353 -4.76 -18.72 26.75
CA LEU A 353 -4.90 -17.41 26.11
C LEU A 353 -3.57 -16.66 26.17
N ASN A 354 -3.12 -16.15 25.02
CA ASN A 354 -1.97 -15.25 24.95
C ASN A 354 -2.44 -13.85 24.54
N PHE A 355 -2.38 -12.90 25.46
CA PHE A 355 -2.68 -11.49 25.18
C PHE A 355 -1.39 -10.73 24.92
N THR A 356 -1.36 -10.02 23.79
CA THR A 356 -0.26 -9.14 23.38
C THR A 356 -0.82 -7.82 22.85
N TYR A 357 0.01 -6.77 22.88
CA TYR A 357 -0.35 -5.48 22.30
C TYR A 357 0.87 -4.84 21.65
N ASN A 358 0.65 -4.02 20.62
CA ASN A 358 1.73 -3.23 20.00
C ASN A 358 1.19 -2.03 19.22
N TYR A 359 2.10 -1.23 18.66
CA TYR A 359 1.87 -0.01 17.91
C TYR A 359 2.48 -0.17 16.51
N PHE A 360 1.63 -0.34 15.49
CA PHE A 360 2.09 -0.71 14.15
C PHE A 360 2.94 0.36 13.46
N GLU A 361 2.73 1.64 13.75
CA GLU A 361 3.56 2.73 13.26
C GLU A 361 5.05 2.61 13.65
N GLN A 362 5.37 1.78 14.64
CA GLN A 362 6.73 1.53 15.12
C GLN A 362 7.35 0.25 14.55
N LEU A 363 6.57 -0.56 13.82
CA LEU A 363 6.99 -1.86 13.32
C LEU A 363 7.20 -1.84 11.80
N PRO A 364 8.16 -2.61 11.27
CA PRO A 364 8.19 -2.92 9.85
C PRO A 364 6.89 -3.59 9.38
N ILE A 365 6.46 -3.33 8.14
CA ILE A 365 5.23 -3.91 7.56
C ILE A 365 5.22 -5.45 7.62
N GLU A 366 6.37 -6.09 7.43
CA GLU A 366 6.52 -7.54 7.55
C GLU A 366 6.13 -8.05 8.95
N GLU A 367 6.59 -7.38 10.01
CA GLU A 367 6.23 -7.71 11.39
C GLU A 367 4.76 -7.42 11.70
N GLN A 368 4.19 -6.33 11.14
CA GLN A 368 2.76 -6.02 11.26
C GLN A 368 1.91 -7.15 10.67
N LEU A 369 2.25 -7.61 9.45
CA LEU A 369 1.53 -8.70 8.77
C LEU A 369 1.73 -10.05 9.47
N GLN A 370 2.93 -10.36 9.96
CA GLN A 370 3.19 -11.56 10.75
C GLN A 370 2.38 -11.59 12.05
N THR A 371 2.26 -10.44 12.73
CA THR A 371 1.45 -10.30 13.93
C THR A 371 0.00 -10.63 13.61
N ILE A 372 -0.60 -9.97 12.62
CA ILE A 372 -2.00 -10.16 12.22
C ILE A 372 -2.26 -11.57 11.70
N ALA A 373 -1.33 -12.17 10.96
CA ALA A 373 -1.45 -13.54 10.48
C ALA A 373 -1.46 -14.57 11.62
N ARG A 374 -0.88 -14.26 12.78
CA ARG A 374 -0.87 -15.14 13.96
C ARG A 374 -2.04 -14.90 14.91
N THR A 375 -2.67 -13.74 14.83
CA THR A 375 -3.81 -13.35 15.67
C THR A 375 -5.07 -14.18 15.41
N ASP A 376 -5.74 -14.59 16.49
CA ASP A 376 -7.07 -15.22 16.45
C ASP A 376 -8.19 -14.25 16.88
N VAL A 377 -7.88 -13.31 17.79
CA VAL A 377 -8.78 -12.20 18.18
C VAL A 377 -8.03 -10.88 18.06
N PHE A 378 -8.43 -10.07 17.07
CA PHE A 378 -7.86 -8.75 16.82
C PHE A 378 -8.71 -7.67 17.49
N ILE A 379 -8.11 -6.82 18.30
CA ILE A 379 -8.77 -5.73 19.03
C ILE A 379 -8.15 -4.40 18.60
N GLY A 380 -8.96 -3.36 18.43
CA GLY A 380 -8.43 -2.01 18.30
C GLY A 380 -9.51 -0.95 18.21
N MET A 381 -9.13 0.30 18.44
CA MET A 381 -10.02 1.45 18.32
C MET A 381 -10.38 1.73 16.86
N HIS A 382 -11.64 2.11 16.60
CA HIS A 382 -12.14 2.55 15.30
C HIS A 382 -11.16 3.52 14.62
N GLY A 383 -10.62 3.09 13.48
CA GLY A 383 -9.63 3.84 12.71
C GLY A 383 -8.91 2.95 11.71
N ALA A 384 -8.18 3.59 10.78
CA ALA A 384 -7.60 2.92 9.61
C ALA A 384 -6.79 1.65 9.94
N GLY A 385 -6.13 1.58 11.10
CA GLY A 385 -5.40 0.39 11.54
C GLY A 385 -6.25 -0.89 11.58
N LEU A 386 -7.57 -0.81 11.78
CA LEU A 386 -8.43 -1.99 11.71
C LEU A 386 -8.58 -2.59 10.31
N THR A 387 -8.10 -1.91 9.25
CA THR A 387 -8.01 -2.47 7.89
C THR A 387 -7.19 -3.76 7.84
N TYR A 388 -6.28 -3.96 8.80
CA TYR A 388 -5.57 -5.23 8.96
C TYR A 388 -6.49 -6.45 9.16
N VAL A 389 -7.78 -6.25 9.46
CA VAL A 389 -8.80 -7.31 9.39
C VAL A 389 -8.82 -8.01 8.04
N THR A 390 -8.44 -7.35 6.94
CA THR A 390 -8.31 -7.95 5.60
C THR A 390 -7.22 -9.01 5.50
N MET A 391 -6.22 -8.97 6.40
CA MET A 391 -5.10 -9.91 6.47
C MET A 391 -5.25 -10.95 7.57
N LEU A 392 -6.17 -10.72 8.52
CA LEU A 392 -6.56 -11.69 9.54
C LEU A 392 -7.00 -13.00 8.89
N LYS A 393 -6.84 -14.13 9.57
CA LYS A 393 -7.34 -15.41 9.07
C LYS A 393 -8.87 -15.40 9.02
N PRO A 394 -9.50 -16.01 8.01
CA PRO A 394 -10.93 -16.27 8.03
C PRO A 394 -11.34 -17.08 9.27
N ASN A 395 -12.59 -16.93 9.72
CA ASN A 395 -13.13 -17.53 10.95
C ASN A 395 -12.46 -17.09 12.24
N ARG A 396 -11.70 -15.99 12.24
CA ARG A 396 -11.20 -15.31 13.44
C ARG A 396 -12.11 -14.17 13.83
N ALA A 397 -11.75 -13.42 14.87
CA ALA A 397 -12.58 -12.34 15.37
C ALA A 397 -11.90 -10.97 15.30
N LEU A 398 -12.68 -9.95 14.96
CA LEU A 398 -12.37 -8.54 15.15
C LEU A 398 -13.29 -7.97 16.23
N VAL A 399 -12.68 -7.34 17.25
CA VAL A 399 -13.34 -6.52 18.26
C VAL A 399 -12.97 -5.06 17.99
N GLU A 400 -13.92 -4.32 17.44
CA GLU A 400 -13.77 -2.89 17.18
C GLU A 400 -14.22 -2.08 18.41
N LEU A 401 -13.32 -1.26 18.95
CA LEU A 401 -13.67 -0.34 20.03
C LEU A 401 -14.19 0.97 19.44
N SER A 402 -15.36 1.42 19.90
CA SER A 402 -16.01 2.64 19.42
C SER A 402 -16.47 3.52 20.56
N GLY A 403 -16.17 4.82 20.51
CA GLY A 403 -16.73 5.81 21.43
C GLY A 403 -18.18 6.20 21.08
N PRO A 404 -18.89 6.94 21.95
CA PRO A 404 -20.31 7.28 21.78
C PRO A 404 -20.63 8.06 20.49
N SER A 405 -19.71 8.89 20.02
CA SER A 405 -19.88 9.72 18.81
C SER A 405 -19.50 9.03 17.50
N TRP A 406 -19.07 7.76 17.53
CA TRP A 406 -18.47 7.06 16.38
C TRP A 406 -19.16 5.73 16.05
N GLN A 407 -20.35 5.49 16.61
CA GLN A 407 -21.05 4.21 16.51
C GLN A 407 -21.62 3.91 15.10
N SER A 408 -21.70 4.91 14.21
CA SER A 408 -22.47 4.84 12.97
C SER A 408 -21.68 4.46 11.69
N GLN A 409 -20.40 4.07 11.80
CA GLN A 409 -19.61 3.69 10.62
C GLN A 409 -19.37 2.17 10.60
N ASP A 410 -20.05 1.46 9.70
CA ASP A 410 -19.97 0.00 9.51
C ASP A 410 -18.72 -0.45 8.73
N HIS A 411 -17.73 0.44 8.57
CA HIS A 411 -16.56 0.25 7.72
C HIS A 411 -15.84 -1.09 7.97
N PHE A 412 -15.47 -1.36 9.22
CA PHE A 412 -14.70 -2.56 9.54
C PHE A 412 -15.57 -3.81 9.65
N GLN A 413 -16.89 -3.64 9.87
CA GLN A 413 -17.84 -4.72 9.72
C GLN A 413 -17.89 -5.21 8.26
N GLN A 414 -17.92 -4.29 7.28
CA GLN A 414 -17.90 -4.63 5.86
C GLN A 414 -16.61 -5.37 5.47
N LEU A 415 -15.44 -4.88 5.91
CA LEU A 415 -14.17 -5.58 5.68
C LEU A 415 -14.09 -6.94 6.37
N ALA A 416 -14.69 -7.08 7.56
CA ALA A 416 -14.82 -8.36 8.25
C ALA A 416 -15.71 -9.34 7.47
N ILE A 417 -16.84 -8.89 6.93
CA ILE A 417 -17.71 -9.70 6.05
C ILE A 417 -16.94 -10.17 4.82
N ILE A 418 -16.23 -9.26 4.15
CA ILE A 418 -15.42 -9.56 2.97
C ILE A 418 -14.37 -10.62 3.28
N ASN A 419 -13.69 -10.53 4.43
CA ASN A 419 -12.67 -11.51 4.85
C ASN A 419 -13.22 -12.70 5.66
N GLN A 420 -14.55 -12.82 5.80
CA GLN A 420 -15.20 -13.89 6.57
C GLN A 420 -14.69 -13.98 8.02
N VAL A 421 -14.59 -12.82 8.68
CA VAL A 421 -14.18 -12.64 10.06
C VAL A 421 -15.41 -12.31 10.90
N ARG A 422 -15.47 -12.88 12.11
CA ARG A 422 -16.51 -12.60 13.10
C ARG A 422 -16.31 -11.20 13.67
N TYR A 423 -17.32 -10.36 13.55
CA TYR A 423 -17.24 -8.98 13.98
C TYR A 423 -17.94 -8.75 15.32
N ARG A 424 -17.39 -7.84 16.12
CA ARG A 424 -18.03 -7.29 17.31
C ARG A 424 -17.64 -5.82 17.48
N GLN A 425 -18.63 -4.94 17.42
CA GLN A 425 -18.46 -3.58 17.92
C GLN A 425 -18.57 -3.58 19.45
N CYS A 426 -17.65 -2.93 20.13
CA CYS A 426 -17.59 -2.77 21.57
C CYS A 426 -17.64 -1.27 21.91
N ALA A 427 -18.81 -0.79 22.30
CA ALA A 427 -19.00 0.58 22.73
C ALA A 427 -18.30 0.81 24.08
N ILE A 428 -17.37 1.77 24.10
CA ILE A 428 -16.63 2.20 25.28
C ILE A 428 -16.88 3.68 25.57
N GLN A 429 -16.80 4.07 26.84
CA GLN A 429 -16.85 5.47 27.27
C GLN A 429 -15.43 5.88 27.67
N ASP A 430 -14.90 6.90 26.99
CA ASP A 430 -13.58 7.45 27.30
C ASP A 430 -13.52 7.86 28.79
N GLU A 431 -12.37 7.64 29.43
CA GLU A 431 -12.09 7.98 30.84
C GLU A 431 -12.93 7.24 31.89
N SER A 432 -13.80 6.30 31.49
CA SER A 432 -14.49 5.45 32.46
C SER A 432 -13.51 4.47 33.14
N PRO A 433 -13.57 4.28 34.47
CA PRO A 433 -12.77 3.27 35.15
C PRO A 433 -13.10 1.83 34.69
N THR A 434 -14.23 1.63 33.99
CA THR A 434 -14.70 0.33 33.51
C THR A 434 -14.31 0.01 32.05
N VAL A 435 -13.51 0.86 31.39
CA VAL A 435 -13.10 0.63 29.98
C VAL A 435 -12.42 -0.73 29.82
N ALA A 436 -11.52 -1.09 30.74
CA ALA A 436 -10.80 -2.36 30.67
C ALA A 436 -11.75 -3.57 30.84
N GLU A 437 -12.66 -3.52 31.82
CA GLU A 437 -13.73 -4.50 32.00
C GLU A 437 -14.57 -4.66 30.73
N LYS A 438 -15.00 -3.54 30.13
CA LYS A 438 -15.83 -3.57 28.94
C LYS A 438 -15.11 -4.21 27.74
N ILE A 439 -13.84 -3.85 27.53
CA ILE A 439 -13.01 -4.46 26.47
C ILE A 439 -12.82 -5.96 26.73
N PHE A 440 -12.54 -6.34 27.99
CA PHE A 440 -12.41 -7.74 28.38
C PHE A 440 -13.68 -8.54 28.09
N ASP A 441 -14.85 -8.03 28.48
CA ASP A 441 -16.14 -8.72 28.27
C ASP A 441 -16.45 -8.91 26.78
N CYS A 442 -16.33 -7.85 25.97
CA CYS A 442 -16.52 -7.93 24.52
C CYS A 442 -15.54 -8.93 23.87
N THR A 443 -14.29 -8.97 24.34
CA THR A 443 -13.28 -9.89 23.83
C THR A 443 -13.59 -11.33 24.26
N LYS A 444 -14.00 -11.53 25.52
CA LYS A 444 -14.42 -12.81 26.08
C LYS A 444 -15.57 -13.42 25.28
N GLU A 445 -16.57 -12.63 24.89
CA GLU A 445 -17.66 -13.09 24.00
C GLU A 445 -17.11 -13.75 22.73
N LYS A 446 -16.16 -13.09 22.05
CA LYS A 446 -15.55 -13.62 20.81
C LYS A 446 -14.62 -14.81 21.06
N VAL A 447 -13.88 -14.81 22.17
CA VAL A 447 -13.05 -15.94 22.59
C VAL A 447 -13.91 -17.20 22.79
N LEU A 448 -15.03 -17.07 23.50
CA LEU A 448 -15.97 -18.19 23.73
C LEU A 448 -16.70 -18.61 22.45
N GLU A 449 -16.97 -17.68 21.53
CA GLU A 449 -17.50 -18.02 20.20
C GLU A 449 -16.48 -18.83 19.36
N LEU A 450 -15.19 -18.56 19.52
CA LEU A 450 -14.12 -19.32 18.87
C LEU A 450 -13.90 -20.69 19.55
N CYS A 451 -13.87 -20.72 20.88
CA CYS A 451 -13.58 -21.89 21.69
C CYS A 451 -14.41 -21.87 22.99
N PRO A 452 -15.58 -22.54 23.03
CA PRO A 452 -16.53 -22.44 24.14
C PRO A 452 -15.99 -22.83 25.53
N SER A 453 -15.00 -23.72 25.59
CA SER A 453 -14.44 -24.25 26.85
C SER A 453 -13.01 -23.76 27.14
N ILE A 454 -12.50 -22.74 26.44
CA ILE A 454 -11.09 -22.35 26.62
C ILE A 454 -10.82 -21.55 27.90
N MET A 455 -11.88 -21.02 28.52
CA MET A 455 -11.82 -20.19 29.73
C MET A 455 -12.39 -20.91 30.96
N THR A 456 -12.62 -22.22 30.87
CA THR A 456 -12.84 -23.11 32.02
C THR A 456 -11.49 -23.64 32.49
#